data_AF-A0ABD2JNF8-F1
#
_entry.id   AF-A0ABD2JNF8-F1
#
_cell.length_a   1.000
_cell.length_b   1.000
_cell.length_c   1.000
_cell.angle_alpha   90.00
_cell.angle_beta   90.00
_cell.angle_gamma   90.00
#
_symmetry.space_group_name_H-M   'P 1'
#
loop_
_entity.id
_entity.type
_entity.pdbx_description
1 polymer ?
#
loop_
_entity_poly.entity_id
_entity_poly.type
_entity_poly.pdbx_seq_one_letter_code
_entity_poly.pdbx_strand_id
1 'polypeptide(L)'
;MAENIFDQFIVVDEKAFTEFISEMDEPKCYNHYNNSCAKCTAPRKNKTNFVALAHSAASFEFILYNREKYLQIKCIGSASEPPADVPLAQIIQWQCVGNGKQVIQTSKMIKAGEALQFSVLSLCSFVIRILKKRENCAENLCPPISSLPDDQFTVHIGEKKIDLSSHLLMSVSPVINRMLSVEMKEKQQRSLTLDELGIDMEQFMEFVEAISTTAIHTPILPNPKNVLILLKLADYFQVDWLKSRCEAHLINCPEIPMIDRFLLIDHYRLGNLKNYFLNLEVDKLRAFYKANRDQLSPGQTAVSDQLLGELVNKLCG
;
A
#
# COMPACT_ATOMS: atom_id res chain seq x y z
N MET A 1 -6.96 -4.94 23.84
CA MET A 1 -6.97 -4.53 22.42
C MET A 1 -5.67 -5.03 21.82
N ALA A 2 -5.68 -5.81 20.74
CA ALA A 2 -4.43 -6.28 20.15
C ALA A 2 -3.66 -5.06 19.61
N GLU A 3 -2.41 -4.92 20.02
CA GLU A 3 -1.54 -3.84 19.54
C GLU A 3 -1.38 -3.97 18.02
N ASN A 4 -1.47 -2.85 17.31
CA ASN A 4 -1.43 -2.90 15.87
C ASN A 4 0.02 -2.99 15.40
N ILE A 5 0.30 -3.93 14.49
CA ILE A 5 1.65 -4.17 13.99
C ILE A 5 2.30 -2.91 13.40
N PHE A 6 1.53 -2.03 12.78
CA PHE A 6 2.08 -0.83 12.15
C PHE A 6 2.52 0.24 13.16
N ASP A 7 2.21 0.09 14.45
CA ASP A 7 2.70 0.99 15.49
C ASP A 7 4.17 0.70 15.81
N GLN A 8 4.61 -0.55 15.60
CA GLN A 8 5.99 -1.00 15.85
C GLN A 8 6.80 -1.26 14.57
N PHE A 9 6.13 -1.40 13.42
CA PHE A 9 6.76 -1.76 12.15
C PHE A 9 6.34 -0.81 11.04
N ILE A 10 7.25 -0.55 10.11
CA ILE A 10 6.98 0.14 8.84
C ILE A 10 6.99 -0.86 7.69
N VAL A 11 6.21 -0.55 6.66
CA VAL A 11 6.23 -1.28 5.39
C VAL A 11 7.35 -0.71 4.53
N VAL A 12 8.27 -1.56 4.09
CA VAL A 12 9.43 -1.16 3.26
C VAL A 12 9.36 -1.68 1.83
N ASP A 13 8.54 -2.69 1.59
CA ASP A 13 8.19 -3.20 0.26
C ASP A 13 6.79 -3.82 0.33
N GLU A 14 6.05 -3.77 -0.76
CA GLU A 14 4.72 -4.37 -0.87
C GLU A 14 4.53 -4.98 -2.25
N LYS A 15 4.00 -6.20 -2.28
CA LYS A 15 3.63 -6.89 -3.52
C LYS A 15 2.27 -7.50 -3.45
N ALA A 16 1.51 -7.33 -4.52
CA ALA A 16 0.23 -7.98 -4.70
C ALA A 16 0.31 -9.02 -5.82
N PHE A 17 -0.41 -10.12 -5.62
CA PHE A 17 -0.62 -11.17 -6.60
C PHE A 17 -2.11 -11.33 -6.77
N THR A 18 -2.63 -11.03 -7.96
CA THR A 18 -4.03 -11.20 -8.29
C THR A 18 -4.25 -12.56 -8.95
N GLU A 19 -5.26 -13.29 -8.48
CA GLU A 19 -5.79 -14.48 -9.15
C GLU A 19 -4.76 -15.52 -9.55
N PHE A 20 -4.13 -16.12 -8.55
CA PHE A 20 -3.06 -17.10 -8.69
C PHE A 20 -3.38 -18.34 -9.56
N ILE A 21 -4.60 -18.48 -10.11
CA ILE A 21 -5.17 -19.73 -10.63
C ILE A 21 -5.46 -19.67 -12.13
N SER A 22 -5.58 -18.50 -12.76
CA SER A 22 -5.87 -18.45 -14.22
C SER A 22 -4.72 -19.01 -15.08
N GLU A 23 -3.48 -19.02 -14.58
CA GLU A 23 -2.34 -19.66 -15.24
C GLU A 23 -2.19 -21.16 -14.94
N MET A 24 -3.07 -21.72 -14.09
CA MET A 24 -3.03 -23.15 -13.71
C MET A 24 -3.89 -24.06 -14.57
N ASP A 25 -4.49 -23.55 -15.65
CA ASP A 25 -5.14 -24.41 -16.64
C ASP A 25 -4.16 -25.50 -17.04
N GLU A 26 -4.49 -26.74 -16.66
CA GLU A 26 -3.67 -27.90 -16.98
C GLU A 26 -3.35 -27.81 -18.47
N PRO A 27 -2.07 -27.91 -18.90
CA PRO A 27 -1.77 -27.99 -20.31
C PRO A 27 -2.58 -29.19 -20.80
N LYS A 28 -3.66 -28.91 -21.54
CA LYS A 28 -4.54 -29.94 -22.07
C LYS A 28 -3.60 -30.84 -22.85
N CYS A 29 -3.33 -32.02 -22.30
CA CYS A 29 -2.63 -33.06 -23.02
C CYS A 29 -3.59 -33.45 -24.14
N TYR A 30 -3.56 -32.71 -25.25
CA TYR A 30 -4.20 -33.04 -26.51
C TYR A 30 -3.42 -34.22 -27.10
N ASN A 31 -3.48 -35.37 -26.42
CA ASN A 31 -3.05 -36.63 -26.99
C ASN A 31 -4.25 -37.25 -27.66
N HIS A 32 -4.31 -37.01 -28.97
CA HIS A 32 -4.80 -37.97 -29.94
C HIS A 32 -4.44 -39.39 -29.49
N TYR A 33 -5.48 -40.22 -29.36
CA TYR A 33 -5.49 -41.69 -29.34
C TYR A 33 -4.17 -42.44 -29.08
N ASN A 34 -4.21 -43.18 -27.99
CA ASN A 34 -3.45 -44.40 -27.67
C ASN A 34 -2.15 -44.27 -26.86
N ASN A 35 -2.16 -45.04 -25.77
CA ASN A 35 -1.09 -45.50 -24.89
C ASN A 35 -0.75 -44.64 -23.66
N SER A 36 -1.07 -45.25 -22.50
CA SER A 36 -0.85 -44.84 -21.11
C SER A 36 0.58 -44.39 -20.83
N CYS A 37 0.79 -43.07 -20.70
CA CYS A 37 2.07 -42.52 -20.26
C CYS A 37 2.18 -42.56 -18.73
N ALA A 38 2.85 -43.59 -18.19
CA ALA A 38 3.15 -43.72 -16.77
C ALA A 38 4.05 -42.60 -16.21
N LYS A 39 4.58 -41.68 -17.04
CA LYS A 39 5.41 -40.54 -16.62
C LYS A 39 4.61 -39.31 -16.17
N CYS A 40 3.28 -39.33 -16.24
CA CYS A 40 2.44 -38.18 -15.84
C CYS A 40 2.08 -38.15 -14.34
N THR A 41 2.55 -39.09 -13.51
CA THR A 41 2.16 -39.20 -12.09
C THR A 41 3.09 -38.50 -11.10
N ALA A 42 4.22 -37.91 -11.54
CA ALA A 42 5.06 -37.12 -10.65
C ALA A 42 4.40 -35.75 -10.35
N PRO A 43 4.27 -35.33 -9.07
CA PRO A 43 3.76 -34.01 -8.74
C PRO A 43 4.70 -32.94 -9.32
N ARG A 44 4.21 -32.13 -10.26
CA ARG A 44 4.94 -30.96 -10.76
C ARG A 44 4.98 -29.91 -9.65
N LYS A 45 6.18 -29.58 -9.19
CA LYS A 45 6.44 -28.43 -8.31
C LYS A 45 6.72 -27.23 -9.20
N ASN A 46 5.78 -26.30 -9.28
CA ASN A 46 6.05 -24.99 -9.88
C ASN A 46 6.68 -24.13 -8.79
N LYS A 47 7.99 -23.92 -8.89
CA LYS A 47 8.76 -23.11 -7.97
C LYS A 47 8.98 -21.74 -8.59
N THR A 48 8.35 -20.72 -8.02
CA THR A 48 8.57 -19.33 -8.41
C THR A 48 9.36 -18.67 -7.29
N ASN A 49 10.64 -18.40 -7.54
CA ASN A 49 11.44 -17.65 -6.58
C ASN A 49 11.13 -16.17 -6.76
N PHE A 50 10.78 -15.50 -5.67
CA PHE A 50 10.57 -14.06 -5.68
C PHE A 50 11.61 -13.41 -4.77
N VAL A 51 12.53 -12.66 -5.37
CA VAL A 51 13.51 -11.88 -4.61
C VAL A 51 12.92 -10.49 -4.41
N ALA A 52 12.56 -10.15 -3.18
CA ALA A 52 12.26 -8.77 -2.81
C ALA A 52 13.58 -7.98 -2.86
N LEU A 53 13.80 -7.27 -3.96
CA LEU A 53 14.92 -6.35 -4.10
C LEU A 53 14.53 -5.01 -3.49
N ALA A 54 14.53 -4.95 -2.18
CA ALA A 54 14.58 -3.70 -1.44
C ALA A 54 15.54 -3.90 -0.28
N HIS A 55 16.14 -2.83 0.22
CA HIS A 55 17.20 -2.80 1.22
C HIS A 55 16.96 -3.62 2.51
N SER A 56 15.76 -4.18 2.71
CA SER A 56 15.51 -5.31 3.60
C SER A 56 15.95 -6.61 2.92
N ALA A 57 17.07 -7.20 3.34
CA ALA A 57 17.64 -8.42 2.76
C ALA A 57 16.76 -9.69 2.83
N ALA A 58 15.46 -9.59 3.14
CA ALA A 58 14.55 -10.73 3.24
C ALA A 58 14.16 -11.24 1.84
N SER A 59 14.51 -12.49 1.55
CA SER A 59 14.08 -13.19 0.33
C SER A 59 13.00 -14.21 0.64
N PHE A 60 11.97 -14.30 -0.22
CA PHE A 60 10.84 -15.20 -0.04
C PHE A 60 10.72 -16.20 -1.19
N GLU A 61 10.61 -17.47 -0.84
CA GLU A 61 10.36 -18.55 -1.79
C GLU A 61 8.87 -18.90 -1.79
N PHE A 62 8.27 -18.91 -2.98
CA PHE A 62 6.87 -19.26 -3.20
C PHE A 62 6.82 -20.62 -3.86
N ILE A 63 6.29 -21.60 -3.14
CA ILE A 63 6.14 -22.97 -3.63
C ILE A 63 4.65 -23.28 -3.70
N LEU A 64 4.18 -23.48 -4.91
CA LEU A 64 2.79 -23.83 -5.16
C LEU A 64 2.67 -25.33 -5.39
N TYR A 65 1.77 -25.95 -4.63
CA TYR A 65 1.49 -27.39 -4.69
C TYR A 65 0.12 -27.62 -5.31
N ASN A 66 0.12 -27.86 -6.63
CA ASN A 66 -1.12 -27.91 -7.42
C ASN A 66 -2.10 -29.01 -6.95
N ARG A 67 -1.60 -30.21 -6.62
CA ARG A 67 -2.47 -31.33 -6.20
C ARG A 67 -3.28 -31.06 -4.94
N GLU A 68 -2.70 -30.32 -4.01
CA GLU A 68 -3.27 -30.06 -2.69
C GLU A 68 -3.79 -28.62 -2.56
N LYS A 69 -3.67 -27.82 -3.63
CA LYS A 69 -4.10 -26.42 -3.71
C LYS A 69 -3.61 -25.59 -2.53
N TYR A 70 -2.32 -25.67 -2.19
CA TYR A 70 -1.74 -24.78 -1.19
C TYR A 70 -0.52 -24.03 -1.71
N LEU A 71 -0.37 -22.81 -1.19
CA LEU A 71 0.78 -21.95 -1.39
C LEU A 71 1.63 -22.01 -0.11
N GLN A 72 2.87 -22.44 -0.25
CA GLN A 72 3.87 -22.33 0.79
C GLN A 72 4.73 -21.10 0.53
N ILE A 73 4.87 -20.26 1.56
CA ILE A 73 5.74 -19.09 1.54
C ILE A 73 6.81 -19.31 2.59
N LYS A 74 8.07 -19.31 2.17
CA LYS A 74 9.22 -19.55 3.05
C LYS A 74 10.18 -18.36 2.99
N CYS A 75 10.62 -17.87 4.14
CA CYS A 75 11.74 -16.94 4.20
C CYS A 75 13.05 -17.73 3.97
N ILE A 76 13.80 -17.42 2.92
CA ILE A 76 15.03 -18.15 2.52
C ILE A 76 16.33 -17.48 2.99
N GLY A 77 16.25 -16.32 3.64
CA GLY A 77 17.39 -15.71 4.32
C GLY A 77 17.33 -14.19 4.35
N SER A 78 18.17 -13.63 5.23
CA SER A 78 18.54 -12.22 5.28
C SER A 78 20.05 -12.09 5.47
N ALA A 79 20.67 -11.07 4.85
CA ALA A 79 22.12 -10.84 4.95
C ALA A 79 22.59 -10.59 6.39
N SER A 80 21.67 -10.16 7.27
CA SER A 80 21.81 -10.12 8.72
C SER A 80 20.58 -10.81 9.31
N GLU A 81 20.74 -11.91 10.06
CA GLU A 81 19.61 -12.61 10.67
C GLU A 81 18.99 -11.71 11.76
N PRO A 82 17.75 -11.21 11.59
CA PRO A 82 17.06 -10.55 12.69
C PRO A 82 16.75 -11.60 13.79
N PRO A 83 16.50 -11.15 15.03
CA PRO A 83 16.09 -12.06 16.10
C PRO A 83 14.89 -12.90 15.65
N ALA A 84 14.88 -14.18 16.02
CA ALA A 84 13.90 -15.17 15.55
C ALA A 84 12.43 -14.76 15.78
N ASP A 85 12.17 -13.86 16.73
CA ASP A 85 10.82 -13.40 17.07
C ASP A 85 10.34 -12.14 16.35
N VAL A 86 11.17 -11.53 15.50
CA VAL A 86 10.80 -10.31 14.77
C VAL A 86 10.02 -10.69 13.49
N PRO A 87 8.78 -10.19 13.32
CA PRO A 87 8.04 -10.40 12.08
C PRO A 87 8.75 -9.72 10.91
N LEU A 88 8.97 -10.49 9.84
CA LEU A 88 9.61 -10.04 8.61
C LEU A 88 8.61 -9.59 7.56
N ALA A 89 7.44 -10.23 7.53
CA ALA A 89 6.41 -9.88 6.58
C ALA A 89 5.00 -10.13 7.15
N GLN A 90 4.04 -9.41 6.59
CA GLN A 90 2.62 -9.70 6.71
C GLN A 90 2.12 -10.23 5.37
N ILE A 91 1.48 -11.38 5.36
CA ILE A 91 0.84 -11.98 4.19
C ILE A 91 -0.67 -11.96 4.40
N ILE A 92 -1.37 -11.31 3.48
CA ILE A 92 -2.81 -11.15 3.50
C ILE A 92 -3.39 -11.89 2.30
N GLN A 93 -4.21 -12.89 2.58
CA GLN A 93 -5.03 -13.57 1.60
C GLN A 93 -6.41 -12.92 1.58
N TRP A 94 -6.85 -12.49 0.43
CA TRP A 94 -8.17 -11.89 0.24
C TRP A 94 -8.83 -12.40 -1.04
N GLN A 95 -10.14 -12.27 -1.11
CA GLN A 95 -10.91 -12.63 -2.30
C GLN A 95 -12.01 -11.61 -2.54
N CYS A 96 -12.38 -11.45 -3.81
CA CYS A 96 -13.59 -10.74 -4.19
C CYS A 96 -14.75 -11.73 -4.16
N VAL A 97 -15.75 -11.51 -3.32
CA VAL A 97 -16.97 -12.33 -3.30
C VAL A 97 -18.00 -11.78 -4.28
N GLY A 98 -19.01 -12.58 -4.67
CA GLY A 98 -19.90 -12.32 -5.82
C GLY A 98 -20.69 -11.00 -5.82
N ASN A 99 -20.68 -10.24 -4.73
CA ASN A 99 -21.18 -8.87 -4.68
C ASN A 99 -20.03 -7.83 -4.75
N GLY A 100 -18.92 -8.11 -5.44
CA GLY A 100 -17.81 -7.16 -5.59
C GLY A 100 -17.09 -6.77 -4.29
N LYS A 101 -17.48 -7.34 -3.14
CA LYS A 101 -16.89 -7.03 -1.84
C LYS A 101 -15.58 -7.78 -1.69
N GLN A 102 -14.54 -7.06 -1.30
CA GLN A 102 -13.28 -7.67 -0.90
C GLN A 102 -13.40 -8.18 0.54
N VAL A 103 -13.01 -9.44 0.75
CA VAL A 103 -13.02 -10.08 2.07
C VAL A 103 -11.64 -10.66 2.32
N ILE A 104 -10.98 -10.14 3.36
CA ILE A 104 -9.75 -10.73 3.89
C ILE A 104 -10.10 -12.09 4.49
N GLN A 105 -9.54 -13.14 3.92
CA GLN A 105 -9.70 -14.52 4.39
C GLN A 105 -8.73 -14.82 5.53
N THR A 106 -7.51 -14.32 5.42
CA THR A 106 -6.46 -14.58 6.39
C THR A 106 -5.41 -13.49 6.35
N SER A 107 -4.86 -13.15 7.52
CA SER A 107 -3.68 -12.29 7.67
C SER A 107 -2.72 -13.01 8.60
N LYS A 108 -1.54 -13.37 8.11
CA LYS A 108 -0.51 -14.07 8.89
C LYS A 108 0.80 -13.31 8.86
N MET A 109 1.52 -13.38 9.97
CA MET A 109 2.89 -12.87 10.08
C MET A 109 3.87 -14.00 9.81
N ILE A 110 4.95 -13.71 9.08
CA ILE A 110 6.06 -14.64 8.86
C ILE A 110 7.30 -14.10 9.56
N LYS A 111 7.95 -14.94 10.38
CA LYS A 111 9.24 -14.64 11.00
C LYS A 111 10.40 -15.27 10.23
N ALA A 112 11.63 -14.95 10.63
CA ALA A 112 12.83 -15.56 10.07
C ALA A 112 12.82 -17.09 10.26
N GLY A 113 13.14 -17.84 9.20
CA GLY A 113 13.19 -19.31 9.23
C GLY A 113 11.83 -20.01 9.20
N GLU A 114 10.72 -19.29 9.34
CA GLU A 114 9.38 -19.87 9.27
C GLU A 114 8.93 -20.14 7.83
N ALA A 115 8.04 -21.11 7.69
CA ALA A 115 7.30 -21.38 6.46
C ALA A 115 5.80 -21.36 6.76
N LEU A 116 5.06 -20.57 6.01
CA LEU A 116 3.60 -20.51 6.11
C LEU A 116 2.97 -21.28 4.96
N GLN A 117 1.85 -21.95 5.26
CA GLN A 117 1.01 -22.59 4.26
C GLN A 117 -0.38 -21.92 4.26
N PHE A 118 -0.88 -21.70 3.05
CA PHE A 118 -2.19 -21.14 2.78
C PHE A 118 -2.96 -22.09 1.87
N SER A 119 -4.18 -22.45 2.25
CA SER A 119 -5.12 -23.10 1.34
C SER A 119 -5.53 -22.08 0.27
N VAL A 120 -5.26 -22.40 -0.98
CA VAL A 120 -5.61 -21.58 -2.13
C VAL A 120 -6.96 -22.04 -2.62
N LEU A 121 -8.01 -21.35 -2.19
CA LEU A 121 -9.34 -21.49 -2.81
C LEU A 121 -9.30 -20.90 -4.22
N SER A 122 -10.19 -21.38 -5.09
CA SER A 122 -10.34 -20.82 -6.43
C SER A 122 -10.63 -19.31 -6.35
N LEU A 123 -9.74 -18.46 -6.88
CA LEU A 123 -9.81 -17.00 -7.00
C LEU A 123 -9.30 -16.15 -5.81
N CYS A 124 -8.37 -16.66 -5.01
CA CYS A 124 -7.69 -15.83 -4.00
C CYS A 124 -6.60 -14.93 -4.61
N SER A 125 -6.46 -13.75 -4.01
CA SER A 125 -5.35 -12.81 -4.22
C SER A 125 -4.55 -12.67 -2.93
N PHE A 126 -3.28 -12.31 -3.06
CA PHE A 126 -2.36 -12.15 -1.94
C PHE A 126 -1.74 -10.77 -1.95
N VAL A 127 -1.50 -10.21 -0.77
CA VAL A 127 -0.67 -9.02 -0.55
C VAL A 127 0.40 -9.39 0.46
N ILE A 128 1.63 -9.03 0.15
CA ILE A 128 2.80 -9.35 0.96
C ILE A 128 3.49 -8.04 1.26
N ARG A 129 3.54 -7.69 2.55
CA ARG A 129 4.20 -6.49 3.05
C ARG A 129 5.46 -6.89 3.77
N ILE A 130 6.59 -6.38 3.32
CA ILE A 130 7.87 -6.57 4.00
C ILE A 130 7.96 -5.52 5.10
N LEU A 131 8.26 -5.98 6.30
CA LEU A 131 8.22 -5.18 7.51
C LEU A 131 9.64 -4.94 8.01
N LYS A 132 9.89 -3.70 8.41
CA LYS A 132 11.07 -3.32 9.19
C LYS A 132 10.60 -2.78 10.53
N LYS A 133 11.22 -3.23 11.61
CA LYS A 133 10.94 -2.67 12.95
C LYS A 133 11.25 -1.17 12.91
N ARG A 134 10.34 -0.34 13.42
CA ARG A 134 10.60 1.08 13.64
C ARG A 134 11.75 1.16 14.64
N GLU A 135 12.86 1.74 14.21
CA GLU A 135 13.87 2.23 15.14
C GLU A 135 13.18 3.36 15.92
N ASN A 136 13.27 3.39 17.25
CA ASN A 136 12.52 4.34 18.09
C ASN A 136 12.74 5.78 17.61
N CYS A 137 11.84 6.25 16.75
CA CYS A 137 11.92 7.54 16.07
C CYS A 137 11.55 8.70 16.98
N ALA A 138 11.05 8.41 18.19
CA ALA A 138 10.48 9.39 19.10
C ALA A 138 11.44 10.51 19.52
N GLU A 139 12.76 10.30 19.47
CA GLU A 139 13.69 11.31 20.01
C GLU A 139 14.26 12.28 18.97
N ASN A 140 14.30 11.97 17.67
CA ASN A 140 15.01 12.81 16.70
C ASN A 140 14.57 12.61 15.24
N LEU A 141 13.27 12.60 14.92
CA LEU A 141 12.84 12.42 13.52
C LEU A 141 13.44 13.46 12.57
N CYS A 142 13.59 14.71 13.03
CA CYS A 142 14.27 15.78 12.32
C CYS A 142 14.79 16.85 13.31
N PRO A 143 15.88 16.62 14.08
CA PRO A 143 16.50 17.74 14.77
C PRO A 143 16.87 18.81 13.72
N PRO A 144 16.69 20.10 14.01
CA PRO A 144 17.18 21.17 13.14
C PRO A 144 18.61 20.84 12.72
N ILE A 145 18.89 20.84 11.41
CA ILE A 145 20.18 20.37 10.85
C ILE A 145 21.32 21.28 11.35
N SER A 146 20.95 22.46 11.85
CA SER A 146 21.85 23.43 12.42
C SER A 146 21.18 24.13 13.60
N SER A 147 21.99 24.59 14.56
CA SER A 147 21.60 25.61 15.53
C SER A 147 21.39 27.00 14.88
N LEU A 148 21.22 27.07 13.55
CA LEU A 148 20.94 28.32 12.86
C LEU A 148 19.51 28.75 13.21
N PRO A 149 19.31 29.98 13.68
CA PRO A 149 17.99 30.51 14.03
C PRO A 149 17.02 30.55 12.83
N ASP A 150 17.52 30.34 11.61
CA ASP A 150 16.75 30.40 10.37
C ASP A 150 16.20 29.06 9.87
N ASP A 151 16.63 27.93 10.43
CA ASP A 151 16.16 26.60 10.02
C ASP A 151 14.92 26.11 10.79
N GLN A 152 14.41 26.89 11.74
CA GLN A 152 13.27 26.49 12.56
C GLN A 152 11.93 26.87 11.90
N PHE A 153 11.04 25.89 11.76
CA PHE A 153 9.66 26.05 11.34
C PHE A 153 8.70 25.41 12.34
N THR A 154 7.74 26.17 12.87
CA THR A 154 6.82 25.69 13.90
C THR A 154 5.46 25.31 13.32
N VAL A 155 5.03 24.07 13.50
CA VAL A 155 3.68 23.62 13.12
C VAL A 155 2.79 23.54 14.36
N HIS A 156 1.60 24.14 14.28
CA HIS A 156 0.57 24.14 15.32
C HIS A 156 -0.59 23.21 14.92
N ILE A 157 -0.99 22.33 15.85
CA ILE A 157 -2.13 21.42 15.70
C ILE A 157 -2.87 21.36 17.05
N GLY A 158 -4.00 22.05 17.12
CA GLY A 158 -4.70 22.35 18.37
C GLY A 158 -3.77 23.10 19.34
N GLU A 159 -3.66 22.59 20.55
CA GLU A 159 -2.78 23.15 21.59
C GLU A 159 -1.33 22.65 21.49
N LYS A 160 -1.07 21.65 20.65
CA LYS A 160 0.26 21.07 20.46
C LYS A 160 1.03 21.87 19.41
N LYS A 161 2.34 21.96 19.57
CA LYS A 161 3.26 22.51 18.57
C LYS A 161 4.49 21.64 18.41
N ILE A 162 5.06 21.65 17.21
CA ILE A 162 6.32 20.98 16.92
C ILE A 162 7.21 21.87 16.07
N ASP A 163 8.51 21.84 16.36
CA ASP A 163 9.53 22.53 15.58
C ASP A 163 10.21 21.54 14.64
N LEU A 164 10.30 21.90 13.36
CA LEU A 164 10.85 21.10 12.27
C LEU A 164 11.91 21.89 11.51
N SER A 165 12.71 21.19 10.70
CA SER A 165 13.63 21.84 9.75
C SER A 165 12.85 22.44 8.58
N SER A 166 12.94 23.77 8.45
CA SER A 166 12.44 24.52 7.29
C SER A 166 12.99 23.94 5.99
N HIS A 167 14.31 23.68 5.94
CA HIS A 167 14.96 23.22 4.71
C HIS A 167 14.44 21.86 4.27
N LEU A 168 14.22 20.92 5.19
CA LEU A 168 13.61 19.63 4.86
C LEU A 168 12.23 19.84 4.22
N LEU A 169 11.36 20.58 4.89
CA LEU A 169 9.99 20.79 4.42
C LEU A 169 9.94 21.53 3.07
N MET A 170 10.79 22.54 2.88
CA MET A 170 10.92 23.25 1.60
C MET A 170 11.46 22.36 0.49
N SER A 171 12.34 21.41 0.80
CA SER A 171 12.90 20.49 -0.20
C SER A 171 11.88 19.48 -0.74
N VAL A 172 10.86 19.14 0.05
CA VAL A 172 9.85 18.12 -0.32
C VAL A 172 8.49 18.71 -0.71
N SER A 173 8.14 19.91 -0.23
CA SER A 173 6.85 20.55 -0.47
C SER A 173 7.01 21.88 -1.23
N PRO A 174 6.54 21.95 -2.49
CA PRO A 174 6.49 23.21 -3.24
C PRO A 174 5.65 24.28 -2.56
N VAL A 175 4.59 23.89 -1.83
CA VAL A 175 3.73 24.80 -1.06
C VAL A 175 4.54 25.46 0.05
N ILE A 176 5.24 24.67 0.86
CA ILE A 176 6.05 25.20 1.97
C ILE A 176 7.23 26.01 1.42
N ASN A 177 7.86 25.56 0.33
CA ASN A 177 8.93 26.30 -0.33
C ASN A 177 8.47 27.71 -0.76
N ARG A 178 7.30 27.84 -1.38
CA ARG A 178 6.74 29.14 -1.75
C ARG A 178 6.40 29.99 -0.54
N MET A 179 5.77 29.37 0.46
CA MET A 179 5.36 30.03 1.72
C MET A 179 6.55 30.64 2.47
N LEU A 180 7.71 29.97 2.48
CA LEU A 180 8.91 30.41 3.18
C LEU A 180 9.90 31.21 2.31
N SER A 181 9.85 31.07 0.99
CA SER A 181 10.75 31.81 0.09
C SER A 181 10.24 33.23 -0.22
N VAL A 182 8.93 33.39 -0.40
CA VAL A 182 8.31 34.67 -0.77
C VAL A 182 8.08 35.53 0.47
N GLU A 183 8.16 36.85 0.35
CA GLU A 183 7.87 37.83 1.43
C GLU A 183 6.37 37.86 1.80
N MET A 184 5.84 36.73 2.27
CA MET A 184 4.49 36.61 2.83
C MET A 184 4.55 36.67 4.36
N LYS A 185 3.37 36.82 4.99
CA LYS A 185 3.27 36.90 6.46
C LYS A 185 3.82 35.63 7.13
N GLU A 186 3.64 34.49 6.47
CA GLU A 186 4.09 33.17 6.90
C GLU A 186 5.62 33.07 6.93
N LYS A 187 6.33 33.73 6.01
CA LYS A 187 7.80 33.83 6.06
C LYS A 187 8.29 34.60 7.29
N GLN A 188 7.53 35.62 7.70
CA GLN A 188 7.83 36.39 8.92
C GLN A 188 7.47 35.61 10.19
N GLN A 189 6.36 34.86 10.17
CA GLN A 189 5.87 34.09 11.31
C GLN A 189 6.62 32.77 11.51
N ARG A 190 7.17 32.19 10.44
CA ARG A 190 7.82 30.86 10.42
C ARG A 190 6.99 29.77 11.09
N SER A 191 5.67 29.88 10.94
CA SER A 191 4.74 28.93 11.53
C SER A 191 3.54 28.65 10.63
N LEU A 192 2.89 27.51 10.88
CA LEU A 192 1.70 27.06 10.16
C LEU A 192 0.75 26.35 11.12
N THR A 193 -0.54 26.70 11.06
CA THR A 193 -1.61 26.05 11.82
C THR A 193 -2.39 25.09 10.92
N LEU A 194 -2.64 23.86 11.38
CA LEU A 194 -3.31 22.80 10.60
C LEU A 194 -4.68 22.37 11.18
N ASP A 195 -5.25 23.15 12.09
CA ASP A 195 -6.50 22.81 12.80
C ASP A 195 -7.68 22.55 11.85
N GLU A 196 -7.75 23.28 10.74
CA GLU A 196 -8.81 23.16 9.75
C GLU A 196 -8.76 21.85 8.94
N LEU A 197 -7.63 21.14 8.98
CA LEU A 197 -7.50 19.85 8.30
C LEU A 197 -8.09 18.70 9.12
N GLY A 198 -8.46 18.90 10.38
CA GLY A 198 -9.00 17.81 11.22
C GLY A 198 -8.02 16.63 11.36
N ILE A 199 -6.73 16.93 11.37
CA ILE A 199 -5.66 15.96 11.66
C ILE A 199 -5.19 16.14 13.10
N ASP A 200 -4.66 15.08 13.70
CA ASP A 200 -3.97 15.17 14.98
C ASP A 200 -2.43 15.24 14.81
N MET A 201 -1.72 15.43 15.92
CA MET A 201 -0.26 15.55 15.91
C MET A 201 0.40 14.24 15.51
N GLU A 202 -0.14 13.12 15.97
CA GLU A 202 0.36 11.78 15.70
C GLU A 202 0.32 11.48 14.18
N GLN A 203 -0.80 11.80 13.52
CA GLN A 203 -0.99 11.73 12.07
C GLN A 203 -0.03 12.64 11.30
N PHE A 204 0.19 13.87 11.78
CA PHE A 204 1.17 14.75 11.17
C PHE A 204 2.61 14.23 11.32
N MET A 205 2.94 13.61 12.45
CA MET A 205 4.24 12.97 12.66
C MET A 205 4.48 11.78 11.73
N GLU A 206 3.45 11.01 11.40
CA GLU A 206 3.56 9.96 10.37
C GLU A 206 3.89 10.55 8.98
N PHE A 207 3.34 11.72 8.65
CA PHE A 207 3.71 12.43 7.43
C PHE A 207 5.16 12.91 7.46
N VAL A 208 5.61 13.51 8.58
CA VAL A 208 7.01 13.93 8.76
C VAL A 208 7.96 12.74 8.65
N GLU A 209 7.63 11.59 9.26
CA GLU A 209 8.39 10.35 9.12
C GLU A 209 8.47 9.90 7.66
N ALA A 210 7.35 9.93 6.93
CA ALA A 210 7.27 9.53 5.53
C ALA A 210 8.08 10.43 4.58
N ILE A 211 8.27 11.71 4.90
CA ILE A 211 9.06 12.68 4.10
C ILE A 211 10.48 12.91 4.62
N SER A 212 10.87 12.25 5.71
CA SER A 212 12.20 12.39 6.31
C SER A 212 13.31 12.00 5.33
N THR A 213 14.52 12.52 5.55
CA THR A 213 15.70 12.18 4.73
C THR A 213 15.99 10.68 4.70
N THR A 214 15.77 9.98 5.81
CA THR A 214 15.85 8.51 5.87
C THR A 214 14.87 7.86 4.90
N ALA A 215 13.66 8.39 4.78
CA ALA A 215 12.63 7.89 3.87
C ALA A 215 12.92 8.18 2.38
N ILE A 216 13.83 9.11 2.08
CA ILE A 216 14.33 9.36 0.72
C ILE A 216 15.23 8.18 0.27
N HIS A 217 16.10 7.70 1.16
CA HIS A 217 17.02 6.59 0.85
C HIS A 217 16.38 5.22 1.02
N THR A 218 15.51 5.05 2.02
CA THR A 218 14.77 3.82 2.28
C THR A 218 13.28 4.15 2.24
N PRO A 219 12.61 3.97 1.09
CA PRO A 219 11.20 4.30 0.94
C PRO A 219 10.34 3.66 2.03
N ILE A 220 9.82 4.49 2.93
CA ILE A 220 8.75 4.08 3.84
C ILE A 220 7.47 4.09 2.98
N LEU A 221 6.83 2.94 2.90
CA LEU A 221 5.55 2.80 2.22
C LEU A 221 4.40 3.11 3.20
N PRO A 222 3.31 3.71 2.71
CA PRO A 222 2.07 3.81 3.46
C PRO A 222 1.60 2.44 3.96
N ASN A 223 0.78 2.44 4.99
CA ASN A 223 0.12 1.25 5.49
C ASN A 223 -1.40 1.49 5.57
N PRO A 224 -2.21 0.44 5.77
CA PRO A 224 -3.67 0.56 5.81
C PRO A 224 -4.23 1.58 6.81
N LYS A 225 -3.51 1.91 7.89
CA LYS A 225 -3.98 2.86 8.91
C LYS A 225 -3.77 4.30 8.50
N ASN A 226 -2.63 4.59 7.88
CA ASN A 226 -2.19 5.97 7.67
C ASN A 226 -2.30 6.44 6.21
N VAL A 227 -2.52 5.54 5.25
CA VAL A 227 -2.51 5.90 3.81
C VAL A 227 -3.48 7.02 3.45
N LEU A 228 -4.66 7.09 4.08
CA LEU A 228 -5.64 8.15 3.79
C LEU A 228 -5.20 9.52 4.32
N ILE A 229 -4.58 9.54 5.49
CA ILE A 229 -4.05 10.76 6.14
C ILE A 229 -2.81 11.23 5.39
N LEU A 230 -1.91 10.31 5.05
CA LEU A 230 -0.73 10.60 4.23
C LEU A 230 -1.14 11.13 2.86
N LEU A 231 -2.17 10.56 2.23
CA LEU A 231 -2.71 11.05 0.97
C LEU A 231 -3.26 12.48 1.10
N LYS A 232 -4.05 12.76 2.14
CA LYS A 232 -4.59 14.09 2.43
C LYS A 232 -3.49 15.13 2.61
N LEU A 233 -2.46 14.81 3.40
CA LEU A 233 -1.33 15.70 3.65
C LEU A 233 -0.44 15.87 2.42
N ALA A 234 -0.20 14.79 1.66
CA ALA A 234 0.55 14.85 0.41
C ALA A 234 -0.15 15.72 -0.64
N ASP A 235 -1.48 15.67 -0.73
CA ASP A 235 -2.24 16.55 -1.62
C ASP A 235 -2.18 18.02 -1.15
N TYR A 236 -2.43 18.26 0.14
CA TYR A 236 -2.39 19.60 0.74
C TYR A 236 -1.03 20.28 0.55
N PHE A 237 0.06 19.56 0.83
CA PHE A 237 1.43 20.06 0.69
C PHE A 237 2.04 19.88 -0.70
N GLN A 238 1.29 19.32 -1.66
CA GLN A 238 1.74 19.01 -3.03
C GLN A 238 3.02 18.16 -3.08
N VAL A 239 3.09 17.13 -2.25
CA VAL A 239 4.18 16.15 -2.21
C VAL A 239 3.86 14.99 -3.17
N ASP A 240 3.95 15.25 -4.47
CA ASP A 240 3.47 14.36 -5.54
C ASP A 240 4.05 12.94 -5.48
N TRP A 241 5.32 12.79 -5.09
CA TRP A 241 5.96 11.48 -4.96
C TRP A 241 5.35 10.65 -3.82
N LEU A 242 4.97 11.28 -2.69
CA LEU A 242 4.32 10.60 -1.57
C LEU A 242 2.88 10.24 -1.93
N LYS A 243 2.19 11.15 -2.63
CA LYS A 243 0.86 10.91 -3.19
C LYS A 243 0.86 9.71 -4.13
N SER A 244 1.86 9.60 -5.01
CA SER A 244 2.04 8.45 -5.90
C SER A 244 2.29 7.14 -5.13
N ARG A 245 3.02 7.18 -4.00
CA ARG A 245 3.19 6.01 -3.12
C ARG A 245 1.88 5.61 -2.44
N CYS A 246 1.09 6.58 -1.97
CA CYS A 246 -0.24 6.31 -1.40
C CYS A 246 -1.16 5.67 -2.43
N GLU A 247 -1.13 6.15 -3.66
CA GLU A 247 -1.90 5.59 -4.76
C GLU A 247 -1.53 4.13 -5.07
N ALA A 248 -0.23 3.83 -5.17
CA ALA A 248 0.24 2.46 -5.38
C ALA A 248 -0.17 1.52 -4.23
N HIS A 249 -0.09 1.99 -2.98
CA HIS A 249 -0.57 1.25 -1.81
C HIS A 249 -2.08 1.00 -1.87
N LEU A 250 -2.87 2.02 -2.22
CA LEU A 250 -4.34 1.90 -2.30
C LEU A 250 -4.77 0.84 -3.31
N ILE A 251 -4.09 0.69 -4.45
CA ILE A 251 -4.38 -0.38 -5.42
C ILE A 251 -4.33 -1.77 -4.74
N ASN A 252 -3.36 -1.97 -3.86
CA ASN A 252 -3.04 -3.24 -3.20
C ASN A 252 -3.55 -3.35 -1.76
N CYS A 253 -4.40 -2.43 -1.28
CA CYS A 253 -4.86 -2.39 0.11
C CYS A 253 -6.27 -3.01 0.25
N PRO A 254 -6.39 -4.33 0.52
CA PRO A 254 -7.68 -5.00 0.69
C PRO A 254 -8.42 -4.59 1.97
N GLU A 255 -7.71 -3.98 2.92
CA GLU A 255 -8.29 -3.45 4.15
C GLU A 255 -9.24 -2.27 3.88
N ILE A 256 -9.01 -1.52 2.79
CA ILE A 256 -9.87 -0.43 2.38
C ILE A 256 -10.81 -0.95 1.29
N PRO A 257 -12.14 -0.88 1.46
CA PRO A 257 -13.11 -1.29 0.45
C PRO A 257 -12.82 -0.67 -0.93
N MET A 258 -13.08 -1.42 -2.00
CA MET A 258 -12.85 -0.92 -3.36
C MET A 258 -13.66 0.34 -3.65
N ILE A 259 -14.90 0.44 -3.13
CA ILE A 259 -15.74 1.62 -3.34
C ILE A 259 -15.11 2.85 -2.69
N ASP A 260 -14.65 2.75 -1.44
CA ASP A 260 -14.00 3.86 -0.75
C ASP A 260 -12.77 4.34 -1.52
N ARG A 261 -11.95 3.41 -2.04
CA ARG A 261 -10.80 3.74 -2.90
C ARG A 261 -11.21 4.42 -4.20
N PHE A 262 -12.27 3.96 -4.84
CA PHE A 262 -12.77 4.54 -6.07
C PHE A 262 -13.24 5.99 -5.85
N LEU A 263 -13.90 6.28 -4.73
CA LEU A 263 -14.35 7.63 -4.38
C LEU A 263 -13.18 8.62 -4.15
N LEU A 264 -11.97 8.12 -3.86
CA LEU A 264 -10.77 8.96 -3.72
C LEU A 264 -10.22 9.46 -5.06
N ILE A 265 -10.57 8.82 -6.19
CA ILE A 265 -9.94 9.06 -7.49
C ILE A 265 -10.08 10.51 -7.91
N ASP A 266 -11.30 11.05 -7.94
CA ASP A 266 -11.53 12.42 -8.40
C ASP A 266 -11.13 13.43 -7.33
N HIS A 267 -11.39 13.12 -6.05
CA HIS A 267 -11.08 14.01 -4.94
C HIS A 267 -9.59 14.33 -4.87
N TYR A 268 -8.73 13.31 -5.03
CA TYR A 268 -7.28 13.46 -5.00
C TYR A 268 -6.62 13.34 -6.38
N ARG A 269 -7.37 13.26 -7.49
CA ARG A 269 -6.81 13.12 -8.85
C ARG A 269 -5.83 11.94 -8.99
N LEU A 270 -6.24 10.76 -8.52
CA LEU A 270 -5.42 9.54 -8.51
C LEU A 270 -5.47 8.83 -9.87
N GLY A 271 -4.54 9.20 -10.77
CA GLY A 271 -4.47 8.68 -12.14
C GLY A 271 -4.13 7.19 -12.28
N ASN A 272 -3.16 6.66 -11.52
CA ASN A 272 -2.84 5.23 -11.52
C ASN A 272 -3.98 4.38 -10.92
N LEU A 273 -4.65 4.86 -9.87
CA LEU A 273 -5.80 4.18 -9.28
C LEU A 273 -6.99 4.20 -10.24
N LYS A 274 -7.23 5.33 -10.92
CA LYS A 274 -8.18 5.42 -12.05
C LYS A 274 -7.89 4.36 -13.10
N ASN A 275 -6.66 4.32 -13.59
CA ASN A 275 -6.24 3.35 -14.61
C ASN A 275 -6.40 1.91 -14.12
N TYR A 276 -6.12 1.61 -12.86
CA TYR A 276 -6.35 0.29 -12.28
C TYR A 276 -7.81 -0.14 -12.39
N PHE A 277 -8.77 0.70 -11.96
CA PHE A 277 -10.21 0.39 -12.06
C PHE A 277 -10.65 0.25 -13.53
N LEU A 278 -10.18 1.16 -14.39
CA LEU A 278 -10.45 1.10 -15.83
C LEU A 278 -9.72 -0.03 -16.54
N ASN A 279 -8.83 -0.78 -15.89
CA ASN A 279 -8.15 -1.96 -16.43
C ASN A 279 -8.63 -3.27 -15.80
N LEU A 280 -9.55 -3.24 -14.83
CA LEU A 280 -10.20 -4.45 -14.32
C LEU A 280 -10.89 -5.21 -15.45
N GLU A 281 -10.86 -6.54 -15.38
CA GLU A 281 -11.65 -7.39 -16.28
C GLU A 281 -13.13 -7.01 -16.22
N VAL A 282 -13.81 -7.12 -17.37
CA VAL A 282 -15.21 -6.69 -17.53
C VAL A 282 -16.13 -7.35 -16.49
N ASP A 283 -15.93 -8.63 -16.19
CA ASP A 283 -16.74 -9.35 -15.20
C ASP A 283 -16.55 -8.81 -13.77
N LYS A 284 -15.30 -8.49 -13.39
CA LYS A 284 -14.98 -7.87 -12.09
C LYS A 284 -15.55 -6.47 -12.00
N LEU A 285 -15.41 -5.70 -13.07
CA LEU A 285 -15.93 -4.35 -13.16
C LEU A 285 -17.45 -4.33 -13.05
N ARG A 286 -18.12 -5.28 -13.73
CA ARG A 286 -19.58 -5.47 -13.67
C ARG A 286 -20.04 -5.84 -12.26
N ALA A 287 -19.32 -6.76 -11.60
CA ALA A 287 -19.60 -7.14 -10.21
C ALA A 287 -19.43 -5.95 -9.26
N PHE A 288 -18.34 -5.19 -9.40
CA PHE A 288 -18.07 -3.96 -8.66
C PHE A 288 -19.17 -2.91 -8.85
N TYR A 289 -19.56 -2.62 -10.09
CA TYR A 289 -20.59 -1.64 -10.39
C TYR A 289 -21.95 -2.05 -9.81
N LYS A 290 -22.34 -3.32 -9.99
CA LYS A 290 -23.61 -3.85 -9.45
C LYS A 290 -23.67 -3.76 -7.93
N ALA A 291 -22.55 -4.05 -7.26
CA ALA A 291 -22.45 -4.04 -5.81
C ALA A 291 -22.57 -2.65 -5.18
N ASN A 292 -22.12 -1.63 -5.91
CA ASN A 292 -22.00 -0.27 -5.41
C ASN A 292 -22.93 0.69 -6.14
N ARG A 293 -23.96 0.19 -6.84
CA ARG A 293 -24.86 0.99 -7.67
C ARG A 293 -25.46 2.18 -6.91
N ASP A 294 -25.89 1.96 -5.68
CA ASP A 294 -26.49 3.02 -4.85
C ASP A 294 -25.44 4.11 -4.56
N GLN A 295 -24.23 3.71 -4.16
CA GLN A 295 -23.08 4.59 -3.91
C GLN A 295 -22.41 5.15 -5.18
N LEU A 296 -22.87 4.78 -6.38
CA LEU A 296 -22.38 5.29 -7.66
C LEU A 296 -23.49 6.05 -8.42
N SER A 297 -24.65 6.24 -7.80
CA SER A 297 -25.79 6.91 -8.43
C SER A 297 -25.55 8.43 -8.51
N PRO A 298 -25.90 9.08 -9.64
CA PRO A 298 -25.77 10.52 -9.79
C PRO A 298 -26.44 11.28 -8.63
N GLY A 299 -25.75 12.28 -8.09
CA GLY A 299 -26.27 13.14 -7.01
C GLY A 299 -26.05 12.65 -5.58
N GLN A 300 -25.50 11.45 -5.38
CA GLN A 300 -25.13 10.96 -4.04
C GLN A 300 -23.61 10.91 -3.80
N THR A 301 -22.80 11.10 -4.83
CA THR A 301 -21.38 10.74 -4.79
C THR A 301 -20.50 11.94 -5.12
N ALA A 302 -19.27 11.93 -4.60
CA ALA A 302 -18.24 12.89 -4.97
C ALA A 302 -17.55 12.53 -6.31
N VAL A 303 -18.07 11.54 -7.04
CA VAL A 303 -17.47 11.06 -8.30
C VAL A 303 -17.98 11.91 -9.45
N SER A 304 -17.07 12.32 -10.31
CA SER A 304 -17.39 13.04 -11.54
C SER A 304 -18.21 12.18 -12.51
N ASP A 305 -19.15 12.81 -13.20
CA ASP A 305 -19.91 12.17 -14.29
C ASP A 305 -18.97 11.65 -15.40
N GLN A 306 -17.79 12.28 -15.56
CA GLN A 306 -16.76 11.84 -16.49
C GLN A 306 -16.22 10.45 -16.11
N LEU A 307 -15.79 10.26 -14.86
CA LEU A 307 -15.23 8.98 -14.42
C LEU A 307 -16.29 7.86 -14.47
N LEU A 308 -17.53 8.16 -14.07
CA LEU A 308 -18.65 7.22 -14.21
C LEU A 308 -18.94 6.89 -15.68
N GLY A 309 -18.91 7.88 -16.56
CA GLY A 309 -19.10 7.69 -17.99
C GLY A 309 -18.03 6.77 -18.61
N GLU A 310 -16.76 6.98 -18.26
CA GLU A 310 -15.66 6.10 -18.70
C GLU A 310 -15.84 4.66 -18.21
N LEU A 311 -16.27 4.47 -16.97
CA LEU A 311 -16.57 3.16 -16.38
C LEU A 311 -17.71 2.45 -17.13
N VAL A 312 -18.81 3.16 -17.40
CA VAL A 312 -19.98 2.63 -18.11
C VAL A 312 -19.63 2.29 -19.56
N ASN A 313 -18.88 3.15 -20.24
CA ASN A 313 -18.42 2.90 -21.61
C ASN A 313 -17.62 1.59 -21.69
N LYS A 314 -16.74 1.35 -20.71
CA LYS A 314 -16.00 0.08 -20.63
C LYS A 314 -16.89 -1.14 -20.37
N LEU A 315 -18.01 -0.99 -19.65
CA LEU A 315 -18.95 -2.08 -19.41
C LEU A 315 -19.84 -2.40 -20.62
N CYS A 316 -20.01 -1.44 -21.54
CA CYS A 316 -20.86 -1.54 -22.72
C CYS A 316 -20.11 -1.94 -24.00
N GLY A 317 -18.79 -1.71 -24.07
CA GLY A 317 -17.92 -2.11 -25.18
C GLY A 317 -17.44 -3.54 -25.06
#